data_AF-A0A0C3B5B1-F1
#
_entry.id   AF-A0A0C3B5B1-F1
#
_cell.length_a   1.000
_cell.length_b   1.000
_cell.length_c   1.000
_cell.angle_alpha   90.00
_cell.angle_beta   90.00
_cell.angle_gamma   90.00
#
_symmetry.space_group_name_H-M   'P 1'
#
loop_
_entity.id
_entity.type
_entity.pdbx_description
1 polymer ?
#
loop_
_entity_poly.entity_id
_entity_poly.type
_entity_poly.pdbx_seq_one_letter_code
_entity_poly.pdbx_strand_id
1 'polypeptide(L)'
;IVRKSDQQASIFIQQKLKNASTEERSRIVSAIVERGLDMMQGRFGNWCVQRCLEGPCTRENRMKIVKCMAGHVVELATNCYGTHVVQKALECDEDIRRLIVNEFHVWAKVMELSWHDGPAPPIFRVVNQSLRGKWASLACHETGSLVVVQTMFENMDEAEDKRIIVDEILDNLDEVVKNQWGAFVIQHIVEHGNAAVSRRASLLLINNMAAYGTHDIAVKSLLKILKEKNPLTQDAAVSKMCEPNIHSNRNKRPVIVDLALSPNGSQLIQAILPQANKEQRTRLYEAVKGHTVTLRGCKTGSRVIWLFDRMVCVLLILVIVP
;
A
#
# COMPACT_ATOMS: atom_id res chain seq x y z
N ILE A 1 -22.90 -33.44 -20.44
CA ILE A 1 -22.27 -32.25 -19.82
C ILE A 1 -21.25 -31.74 -20.83
N VAL A 2 -21.37 -30.47 -21.22
CA VAL A 2 -20.66 -29.80 -22.33
C VAL A 2 -19.19 -30.23 -22.44
N ARG A 3 -18.77 -30.79 -23.58
CA ARG A 3 -17.35 -31.02 -23.89
C ARG A 3 -16.75 -29.70 -24.40
N LYS A 4 -15.41 -29.52 -24.30
CA LYS A 4 -14.64 -28.28 -24.60
C LYS A 4 -15.00 -27.52 -25.90
N SER A 5 -15.76 -28.13 -26.82
CA SER A 5 -16.11 -27.57 -28.14
C SER A 5 -17.62 -27.46 -28.43
N ASP A 6 -18.52 -27.70 -27.47
CA ASP A 6 -19.97 -27.80 -27.75
C ASP A 6 -20.75 -26.52 -27.39
N GLN A 7 -20.75 -25.56 -28.31
CA GLN A 7 -21.47 -24.28 -28.18
C GLN A 7 -22.98 -24.48 -27.99
N GLN A 8 -23.57 -25.42 -28.74
CA GLN A 8 -25.02 -25.64 -28.72
C GLN A 8 -25.47 -26.25 -27.40
N ALA A 9 -24.71 -27.19 -26.84
CA ALA A 9 -24.98 -27.72 -25.52
C ALA A 9 -24.86 -26.65 -24.42
N SER A 10 -23.91 -25.71 -24.53
CA SER A 10 -23.81 -24.59 -23.59
C SER A 10 -25.04 -23.67 -23.68
N ILE A 11 -25.47 -23.28 -24.89
CA ILE A 11 -26.66 -22.42 -25.08
C ILE A 11 -27.91 -23.12 -24.50
N PHE A 12 -28.08 -24.41 -24.76
CA PHE A 12 -29.21 -25.19 -24.26
C PHE A 12 -29.25 -25.22 -22.72
N ILE A 13 -28.10 -25.45 -22.07
CA ILE A 13 -28.02 -25.47 -20.60
C ILE A 13 -28.30 -24.08 -20.03
N GLN A 14 -27.80 -23.01 -20.65
CA GLN A 14 -28.09 -21.64 -20.21
C GLN A 14 -29.59 -21.32 -20.29
N GLN A 15 -30.27 -21.72 -21.37
CA GLN A 15 -31.72 -21.55 -21.51
C GLN A 15 -32.49 -22.39 -20.47
N LYS A 16 -32.07 -23.64 -20.25
CA LYS A 16 -32.66 -24.48 -19.20
C LYS A 16 -32.48 -23.87 -17.81
N LEU A 17 -31.30 -23.36 -17.48
CA LEU A 17 -31.05 -22.69 -16.19
C LEU A 17 -32.00 -21.50 -15.98
N LYS A 18 -32.40 -20.79 -17.04
CA LYS A 18 -33.33 -19.66 -16.95
C LYS A 18 -34.76 -20.11 -16.60
N ASN A 19 -35.25 -21.18 -17.22
CA ASN A 19 -36.67 -21.57 -17.13
C ASN A 19 -36.95 -22.77 -16.20
N ALA A 20 -35.91 -23.46 -15.72
CA ALA A 20 -36.04 -24.66 -14.89
C ALA A 20 -36.51 -24.35 -13.45
N SER A 21 -37.11 -25.36 -12.83
CA SER A 21 -37.47 -25.35 -11.40
C SER A 21 -36.23 -25.33 -10.51
N THR A 22 -36.41 -24.95 -9.22
CA THR A 22 -35.30 -24.88 -8.24
C THR A 22 -34.55 -26.19 -8.10
N GLU A 23 -35.27 -27.33 -8.10
CA GLU A 23 -34.68 -28.66 -7.98
C GLU A 23 -33.88 -29.06 -9.23
N GLU A 24 -34.43 -28.82 -10.41
CA GLU A 24 -33.73 -29.08 -11.68
C GLU A 24 -32.48 -28.22 -11.81
N ARG A 25 -32.55 -26.94 -11.45
CA ARG A 25 -31.38 -26.06 -11.37
C ARG A 25 -30.33 -26.63 -10.43
N SER A 26 -30.72 -27.15 -9.27
CA SER A 26 -29.78 -27.76 -8.32
C SER A 26 -29.09 -28.98 -8.91
N ARG A 27 -29.80 -29.86 -9.63
CA ARG A 27 -29.19 -31.03 -10.29
C ARG A 27 -28.21 -30.61 -11.39
N ILE A 28 -28.57 -29.59 -12.18
CA ILE A 28 -27.69 -29.04 -13.22
C ILE A 28 -26.43 -28.45 -12.59
N VAL A 29 -26.57 -27.68 -11.51
CA VAL A 29 -25.42 -27.10 -10.78
C VAL A 29 -24.50 -28.20 -10.26
N SER A 30 -25.02 -29.25 -9.62
CA SER A 30 -24.20 -30.37 -9.15
C SER A 30 -23.41 -31.03 -10.29
N ALA A 31 -24.05 -31.25 -11.44
CA ALA A 31 -23.39 -31.81 -12.61
C ALA A 31 -22.33 -30.87 -13.23
N ILE A 32 -22.50 -29.55 -13.11
CA ILE A 32 -21.47 -28.57 -13.51
C ILE A 32 -20.30 -28.59 -12.53
N VAL A 33 -20.58 -28.64 -11.23
CA VAL A 33 -19.57 -28.70 -10.15
C VAL A 33 -18.71 -29.96 -10.24
N GLU A 34 -19.27 -31.11 -10.63
CA GLU A 34 -18.49 -32.34 -10.87
C GLU A 34 -17.39 -32.17 -11.92
N ARG A 35 -17.60 -31.30 -12.90
CA ARG A 35 -16.57 -30.95 -13.89
C ARG A 35 -15.74 -29.73 -13.50
N GLY A 36 -16.12 -29.05 -12.42
CA GLY A 36 -15.35 -28.02 -11.73
C GLY A 36 -14.66 -27.01 -12.64
N LEU A 37 -13.33 -26.98 -12.54
CA LEU A 37 -12.45 -26.01 -13.20
C LEU A 37 -12.46 -26.11 -14.73
N ASP A 38 -12.62 -27.30 -15.31
CA ASP A 38 -12.67 -27.49 -16.76
C ASP A 38 -13.83 -26.70 -17.39
N MET A 39 -14.95 -26.62 -16.68
CA MET A 39 -16.10 -25.82 -17.12
C MET A 39 -15.81 -24.33 -16.99
N MET A 40 -15.15 -23.90 -15.91
CA MET A 40 -14.83 -22.49 -15.65
C MET A 40 -13.80 -21.93 -16.63
N GLN A 41 -12.79 -22.72 -16.97
CA GLN A 41 -11.73 -22.36 -17.91
C GLN A 41 -12.12 -22.61 -19.38
N GLY A 42 -13.28 -23.24 -19.63
CA GLY A 42 -13.71 -23.58 -20.98
C GLY A 42 -14.34 -22.40 -21.72
N ARG A 43 -14.04 -22.27 -23.03
CA ARG A 43 -14.58 -21.24 -23.93
C ARG A 43 -16.10 -21.06 -23.88
N PHE A 44 -16.83 -22.16 -23.71
CA PHE A 44 -18.30 -22.17 -23.63
C PHE A 44 -18.83 -22.54 -22.24
N GLY A 45 -18.04 -23.25 -21.43
CA GLY A 45 -18.44 -23.68 -20.09
C GLY A 45 -18.56 -22.52 -19.10
N ASN A 46 -17.70 -21.50 -19.23
CA ASN A 46 -17.69 -20.34 -18.34
C ASN A 46 -19.05 -19.62 -18.28
N TRP A 47 -19.76 -19.54 -19.41
CA TRP A 47 -21.09 -18.95 -19.49
C TRP A 47 -22.14 -19.72 -18.68
N CYS A 48 -22.07 -21.06 -18.68
CA CYS A 48 -22.94 -21.88 -17.86
C CYS A 48 -22.68 -21.64 -16.37
N VAL A 49 -21.40 -21.58 -15.97
CA VAL A 49 -21.02 -21.31 -14.58
C VAL A 49 -21.45 -19.92 -14.15
N GLN A 50 -21.26 -18.89 -14.99
CA GLN A 50 -21.74 -17.53 -14.71
C GLN A 50 -23.25 -17.48 -14.50
N ARG A 51 -24.04 -18.20 -15.31
CA ARG A 51 -25.50 -18.32 -15.11
C ARG A 51 -25.85 -18.99 -13.78
N CYS A 52 -25.05 -19.96 -13.32
CA CYS A 52 -25.25 -20.58 -11.99
C CYS A 52 -24.96 -19.63 -10.82
N LEU A 53 -24.21 -18.55 -11.06
CA LEU A 53 -23.91 -17.51 -10.07
C LEU A 53 -24.96 -16.38 -10.05
N GLU A 54 -25.92 -16.37 -10.96
CA GLU A 54 -26.97 -15.35 -11.02
C GLU A 54 -28.16 -15.63 -10.07
N GLY A 55 -29.00 -14.60 -9.88
CA GLY A 55 -30.15 -14.60 -8.99
C GLY A 55 -31.15 -15.79 -9.08
N PRO A 56 -31.34 -16.47 -10.24
CA PRO A 56 -32.24 -17.62 -10.32
C PRO A 56 -31.76 -18.86 -9.53
N CYS A 57 -30.47 -18.94 -9.19
CA CYS A 57 -29.91 -20.03 -8.40
C CYS A 57 -29.98 -19.73 -6.91
N THR A 58 -30.15 -20.77 -6.09
CA THR A 58 -30.13 -20.63 -4.62
C THR A 58 -28.73 -20.28 -4.12
N ARG A 59 -28.66 -19.65 -2.95
CA ARG A 59 -27.38 -19.35 -2.28
C ARG A 59 -26.53 -20.61 -2.05
N GLU A 60 -27.15 -21.74 -1.73
CA GLU A 60 -26.46 -23.03 -1.56
C GLU A 60 -25.76 -23.47 -2.85
N ASN A 61 -26.43 -23.32 -4.00
CA ASN A 61 -25.87 -23.65 -5.30
C ASN A 61 -24.70 -22.73 -5.67
N ARG A 62 -24.83 -21.43 -5.42
CA ARG A 62 -23.71 -20.49 -5.60
C ARG A 62 -22.51 -20.87 -4.73
N MET A 63 -22.75 -21.23 -3.47
CA MET A 63 -21.69 -21.67 -2.56
C MET A 63 -20.97 -22.94 -3.04
N LYS A 64 -21.66 -23.89 -3.68
CA LYS A 64 -21.02 -25.09 -4.26
C LYS A 64 -20.01 -24.72 -5.36
N ILE A 65 -20.37 -23.77 -6.21
CA ILE A 65 -19.50 -23.26 -7.27
C ILE A 65 -18.27 -22.56 -6.67
N VAL A 66 -18.47 -21.68 -5.70
CA VAL A 66 -17.39 -20.91 -5.06
C VAL A 66 -16.43 -21.82 -4.29
N LYS A 67 -16.94 -22.85 -3.60
CA LYS A 67 -16.10 -23.87 -2.97
C LYS A 67 -15.23 -24.64 -3.97
N CYS A 68 -15.71 -24.83 -5.20
CA CYS A 68 -14.91 -25.44 -6.26
C CYS A 68 -13.85 -24.50 -6.84
N MET A 69 -14.06 -23.18 -6.74
CA MET A 69 -13.08 -22.17 -7.15
C MET A 69 -11.98 -21.98 -6.11
N ALA A 70 -12.27 -22.26 -4.84
CA ALA A 70 -11.34 -22.10 -3.73
C ALA A 70 -10.04 -22.88 -3.99
N GLY A 71 -8.90 -22.24 -3.75
CA GLY A 71 -7.56 -22.77 -4.04
C GLY A 71 -7.11 -22.67 -5.50
N HIS A 72 -8.02 -22.35 -6.44
CA HIS A 72 -7.74 -22.22 -7.87
C HIS A 72 -8.07 -20.84 -8.42
N VAL A 73 -8.36 -19.87 -7.55
CA VAL A 73 -8.79 -18.53 -7.97
C VAL A 73 -7.72 -17.84 -8.84
N VAL A 74 -6.41 -18.07 -8.61
CA VAL A 74 -5.33 -17.46 -9.42
C VAL A 74 -5.35 -18.03 -10.83
N GLU A 75 -5.43 -19.35 -10.92
CA GLU A 75 -5.47 -20.07 -12.19
C GLU A 75 -6.69 -19.64 -13.02
N LEU A 76 -7.84 -19.43 -12.35
CA LEU A 76 -9.04 -18.93 -13.00
C LEU A 76 -8.93 -17.45 -13.39
N ALA A 77 -8.39 -16.59 -12.52
CA ALA A 77 -8.26 -15.16 -12.78
C ALA A 77 -7.30 -14.83 -13.94
N THR A 78 -6.28 -15.68 -14.15
CA THR A 78 -5.29 -15.55 -15.24
C THR A 78 -5.71 -16.23 -16.54
N ASN A 79 -6.77 -17.04 -16.51
CA ASN A 79 -7.36 -17.66 -17.69
C ASN A 79 -8.32 -16.69 -18.40
N CYS A 80 -8.23 -16.61 -19.74
CA CYS A 80 -9.04 -15.69 -20.56
C CYS A 80 -10.56 -15.96 -20.50
N TYR A 81 -11.00 -17.14 -20.06
CA TYR A 81 -12.40 -17.47 -19.82
C TYR A 81 -12.73 -17.53 -18.33
N GLY A 82 -11.81 -18.05 -17.53
CA GLY A 82 -11.97 -18.18 -16.07
C GLY A 82 -12.14 -16.82 -15.37
N THR A 83 -11.49 -15.77 -15.87
CA THR A 83 -11.54 -14.42 -15.27
C THR A 83 -12.96 -13.88 -15.16
N HIS A 84 -13.80 -14.15 -16.17
CA HIS A 84 -15.20 -13.76 -16.18
C HIS A 84 -16.03 -14.49 -15.13
N VAL A 85 -15.69 -15.75 -14.82
CA VAL A 85 -16.34 -16.52 -13.74
C VAL A 85 -15.98 -15.95 -12.38
N VAL A 86 -14.70 -15.62 -12.16
CA VAL A 86 -14.25 -15.01 -10.90
C VAL A 86 -14.90 -13.64 -10.70
N GLN A 87 -14.95 -12.80 -11.74
CA GLN A 87 -15.66 -11.52 -11.69
C GLN A 87 -17.13 -11.70 -11.31
N LYS A 88 -17.83 -12.67 -11.93
CA LYS A 88 -19.24 -12.93 -11.63
C LYS A 88 -19.45 -13.42 -10.20
N ALA A 89 -18.51 -14.22 -9.69
CA ALA A 89 -18.56 -14.69 -8.32
C ALA A 89 -18.32 -13.55 -7.30
N LEU A 90 -17.50 -12.55 -7.64
CA LEU A 90 -17.32 -11.36 -6.81
C LEU A 90 -18.53 -10.42 -6.79
N GLU A 91 -19.34 -10.39 -7.85
CA GLU A 91 -20.62 -9.65 -7.92
C GLU A 91 -21.72 -10.27 -7.04
N CYS A 92 -21.51 -11.47 -6.51
CA CYS A 92 -22.47 -12.15 -5.64
C CYS A 92 -22.53 -11.53 -4.23
N ASP A 93 -23.32 -12.19 -3.36
CA ASP A 93 -23.49 -11.86 -1.94
C ASP A 93 -22.14 -11.68 -1.21
N GLU A 94 -22.12 -10.83 -0.19
CA GLU A 94 -20.88 -10.52 0.57
C GLU A 94 -20.15 -11.77 1.09
N ASP A 95 -20.87 -12.78 1.57
CA ASP A 95 -20.27 -13.99 2.13
C ASP A 95 -19.48 -14.78 1.06
N ILE A 96 -20.01 -14.82 -0.17
CA ILE A 96 -19.35 -15.45 -1.31
C ILE A 96 -18.14 -14.63 -1.72
N ARG A 97 -18.29 -13.30 -1.80
CA ARG A 97 -17.21 -12.39 -2.16
C ARG A 97 -16.05 -12.50 -1.17
N ARG A 98 -16.35 -12.56 0.14
CA ARG A 98 -15.33 -12.72 1.19
C ARG A 98 -14.53 -14.00 1.05
N LEU A 99 -15.15 -15.12 0.64
CA LEU A 99 -14.42 -16.38 0.45
C LEU A 99 -13.35 -16.26 -0.63
N ILE A 100 -13.67 -15.56 -1.73
CA ILE A 100 -12.74 -15.36 -2.85
C ILE A 100 -11.69 -14.30 -2.49
N VAL A 101 -12.08 -13.23 -1.78
CA VAL A 101 -11.18 -12.15 -1.36
C VAL A 101 -10.23 -12.58 -0.24
N ASN A 102 -10.67 -13.45 0.67
CA ASN A 102 -9.87 -13.95 1.78
C ASN A 102 -8.72 -14.87 1.34
N GLU A 103 -8.73 -15.37 0.10
CA GLU A 103 -7.56 -16.04 -0.47
C GLU A 103 -6.50 -15.00 -0.81
N PHE A 104 -5.93 -14.39 0.22
CA PHE A 104 -5.12 -13.20 0.11
C PHE A 104 -3.86 -13.41 -0.75
N HIS A 105 -3.27 -14.61 -0.68
CA HIS A 105 -2.16 -15.04 -1.53
C HIS A 105 -2.53 -15.07 -3.01
N VAL A 106 -3.81 -15.24 -3.34
CA VAL A 106 -4.30 -15.28 -4.72
C VAL A 106 -4.25 -13.89 -5.32
N TRP A 107 -4.81 -12.90 -4.61
CA TRP A 107 -4.81 -11.53 -5.08
C TRP A 107 -3.39 -10.97 -5.17
N ALA A 108 -2.52 -11.37 -4.23
CA ALA A 108 -1.09 -11.09 -4.35
C ALA A 108 -0.51 -11.59 -5.68
N LYS A 109 -0.75 -12.86 -6.01
CA LYS A 109 -0.24 -13.44 -7.25
C LYS A 109 -0.87 -12.85 -8.51
N VAL A 110 -2.16 -12.52 -8.48
CA VAL A 110 -2.89 -11.93 -9.62
C VAL A 110 -2.45 -10.49 -9.88
N MET A 111 -2.16 -9.74 -8.83
CA MET A 111 -1.70 -8.34 -8.92
C MET A 111 -0.19 -8.25 -9.22
N GLU A 112 0.59 -9.27 -8.85
CA GLU A 112 1.99 -9.46 -9.25
C GLU A 112 2.18 -9.68 -10.75
N LEU A 113 1.15 -10.12 -11.45
CA LEU A 113 1.23 -10.30 -12.89
C LEU A 113 1.18 -8.93 -13.56
N SER A 114 2.27 -8.58 -14.25
CA SER A 114 2.33 -7.38 -15.07
C SER A 114 1.50 -7.60 -16.35
N TRP A 115 0.40 -6.88 -16.47
CA TRP A 115 -0.53 -6.96 -17.61
C TRP A 115 0.00 -6.09 -18.76
N HIS A 116 1.07 -6.53 -19.42
CA HIS A 116 1.75 -5.72 -20.44
C HIS A 116 1.00 -5.61 -21.78
N ASP A 117 0.07 -6.53 -22.08
CA ASP A 117 -0.56 -6.64 -23.41
C ASP A 117 -2.06 -6.26 -23.44
N GLY A 118 -2.55 -5.44 -22.49
CA GLY A 118 -3.91 -4.92 -22.55
C GLY A 118 -4.36 -4.17 -21.29
N PRO A 119 -5.52 -3.48 -21.33
CA PRO A 119 -6.07 -2.81 -20.14
C PRO A 119 -6.33 -3.82 -19.04
N ALA A 120 -6.15 -3.40 -17.78
CA ALA A 120 -6.37 -4.24 -16.61
C ALA A 120 -7.77 -4.90 -16.69
N PRO A 121 -7.88 -6.21 -16.46
CA PRO A 121 -9.16 -6.91 -16.53
C PRO A 121 -10.22 -6.27 -15.62
N PRO A 122 -11.51 -6.22 -16.02
CA PRO A 122 -12.59 -5.60 -15.22
C PRO A 122 -12.73 -6.13 -13.79
N ILE A 123 -12.19 -7.32 -13.51
CA ILE A 123 -12.09 -7.91 -12.19
C ILE A 123 -11.30 -7.03 -11.20
N PHE A 124 -10.28 -6.29 -11.65
CA PHE A 124 -9.50 -5.38 -10.82
C PHE A 124 -10.37 -4.31 -10.18
N ARG A 125 -11.34 -3.76 -10.93
CA ARG A 125 -12.27 -2.76 -10.40
C ARG A 125 -13.12 -3.33 -9.25
N VAL A 126 -13.60 -4.56 -9.39
CA VAL A 126 -14.43 -5.23 -8.36
C VAL A 126 -13.59 -5.57 -7.13
N VAL A 127 -12.36 -6.02 -7.33
CA VAL A 127 -11.40 -6.30 -6.25
C VAL A 127 -11.06 -5.02 -5.51
N ASN A 128 -10.76 -3.94 -6.24
CA ASN A 128 -10.45 -2.65 -5.64
C ASN A 128 -11.60 -2.14 -4.78
N GLN A 129 -12.84 -2.23 -5.29
CA GLN A 129 -14.03 -1.90 -4.51
C GLN A 129 -14.18 -2.75 -3.24
N SER A 130 -13.82 -4.04 -3.31
CA SER A 130 -13.90 -4.97 -2.19
C SER A 130 -12.79 -4.76 -1.15
N LEU A 131 -11.66 -4.17 -1.57
CA LEU A 131 -10.50 -3.85 -0.74
C LEU A 131 -10.54 -2.42 -0.17
N ARG A 132 -11.49 -1.58 -0.59
CA ARG A 132 -11.71 -0.26 0.04
C ARG A 132 -11.92 -0.43 1.56
N GLY A 133 -11.22 0.38 2.34
CA GLY A 133 -11.15 0.31 3.80
C GLY A 133 -10.17 -0.73 4.36
N LYS A 134 -9.46 -1.48 3.50
CA LYS A 134 -8.48 -2.50 3.91
C LYS A 134 -7.08 -2.29 3.30
N TRP A 135 -6.89 -1.25 2.49
CA TRP A 135 -5.62 -0.94 1.82
C TRP A 135 -4.49 -0.63 2.80
N ALA A 136 -4.80 0.04 3.91
CA ALA A 136 -3.80 0.32 4.95
C ALA A 136 -3.31 -0.97 5.64
N SER A 137 -4.23 -1.84 6.05
CA SER A 137 -3.90 -3.16 6.63
C SER A 137 -3.15 -4.03 5.62
N LEU A 138 -3.53 -3.94 4.35
CA LEU A 138 -2.88 -4.65 3.26
C LEU A 138 -1.43 -4.21 3.04
N ALA A 139 -1.16 -2.90 3.07
CA ALA A 139 0.19 -2.34 2.95
C ALA A 139 1.13 -2.85 4.06
N CYS A 140 0.59 -3.23 5.21
CA CYS A 140 1.33 -3.78 6.36
C CYS A 140 1.70 -5.27 6.24
N HIS A 141 1.34 -5.94 5.14
CA HIS A 141 1.67 -7.34 4.88
C HIS A 141 2.81 -7.49 3.86
N GLU A 142 3.60 -8.56 3.95
CA GLU A 142 4.71 -8.87 3.04
C GLU A 142 4.30 -8.84 1.57
N THR A 143 3.42 -9.76 1.19
CA THR A 143 2.86 -9.83 -0.16
C THR A 143 1.94 -8.66 -0.47
N GLY A 144 1.24 -8.10 0.52
CA GLY A 144 0.29 -7.01 0.34
C GLY A 144 0.95 -5.68 -0.01
N SER A 145 2.14 -5.41 0.53
CA SER A 145 2.91 -4.22 0.19
C SER A 145 3.29 -4.17 -1.29
N LEU A 146 3.67 -5.32 -1.86
CA LEU A 146 3.96 -5.46 -3.29
C LEU A 146 2.72 -5.20 -4.14
N VAL A 147 1.58 -5.79 -3.76
CA VAL A 147 0.29 -5.55 -4.41
C VAL A 147 -0.05 -4.07 -4.43
N VAL A 148 0.00 -3.41 -3.27
CA VAL A 148 -0.37 -1.99 -3.16
C VAL A 148 0.51 -1.14 -4.08
N VAL A 149 1.82 -1.39 -4.10
CA VAL A 149 2.75 -0.66 -4.98
C VAL A 149 2.43 -0.94 -6.45
N GLN A 150 2.26 -2.19 -6.86
CA GLN A 150 1.96 -2.55 -8.25
C GLN A 150 0.59 -2.02 -8.71
N THR A 151 -0.45 -2.14 -7.88
CA THR A 151 -1.78 -1.59 -8.16
C THR A 151 -1.73 -0.07 -8.27
N MET A 152 -1.00 0.63 -7.39
CA MET A 152 -0.90 2.09 -7.44
C MET A 152 -0.12 2.60 -8.65
N PHE A 153 1.00 1.97 -8.98
CA PHE A 153 1.99 2.53 -9.91
C PHE A 153 1.99 1.89 -11.29
N GLU A 154 1.72 0.60 -11.41
CA GLU A 154 1.95 -0.18 -12.64
C GLU A 154 0.65 -0.56 -13.36
N ASN A 155 -0.37 -1.01 -12.64
CA ASN A 155 -1.51 -1.73 -13.22
C ASN A 155 -2.79 -0.90 -13.42
N MET A 156 -2.80 0.40 -13.10
CA MET A 156 -4.03 1.21 -13.20
C MET A 156 -3.87 2.45 -14.07
N ASP A 157 -4.83 2.68 -14.97
CA ASP A 157 -4.95 3.89 -15.77
C ASP A 157 -5.87 4.95 -15.12
N GLU A 158 -6.82 4.53 -14.27
CA GLU A 158 -7.79 5.43 -13.65
C GLU A 158 -7.22 6.21 -12.46
N ALA A 159 -7.12 7.53 -12.61
CA ALA A 159 -6.56 8.43 -11.60
C ALA A 159 -7.40 8.51 -10.30
N GLU A 160 -8.69 8.20 -10.36
CA GLU A 160 -9.61 8.30 -9.21
C GLU A 160 -9.42 7.13 -8.24
N ASP A 161 -9.37 5.89 -8.74
CA ASP A 161 -9.12 4.72 -7.89
C ASP A 161 -7.73 4.78 -7.24
N LYS A 162 -6.70 5.29 -7.95
CA LYS A 162 -5.38 5.54 -7.35
C LYS A 162 -5.45 6.49 -6.16
N ARG A 163 -6.25 7.56 -6.27
CA ARG A 163 -6.43 8.54 -5.18
C ARG A 163 -7.06 7.88 -3.96
N ILE A 164 -8.07 7.03 -4.14
CA ILE A 164 -8.75 6.35 -3.02
C ILE A 164 -7.76 5.50 -2.21
N ILE A 165 -6.92 4.72 -2.88
CA ILE A 165 -5.92 3.89 -2.21
C ILE A 165 -4.89 4.76 -1.49
N VAL A 166 -4.41 5.84 -2.14
CA VAL A 166 -3.42 6.76 -1.56
C VAL A 166 -3.99 7.53 -0.37
N ASP A 167 -5.23 7.99 -0.46
CA ASP A 167 -5.96 8.67 0.62
C ASP A 167 -6.07 7.75 1.82
N GLU A 168 -6.54 6.51 1.63
CA GLU A 168 -6.71 5.57 2.73
C GLU A 168 -5.39 5.21 3.43
N ILE A 169 -4.30 5.03 2.67
CA ILE A 169 -2.98 4.76 3.24
C ILE A 169 -2.45 5.96 4.02
N LEU A 170 -2.64 7.18 3.49
CA LEU A 170 -2.16 8.40 4.15
C LEU A 170 -3.03 8.79 5.35
N ASP A 171 -4.32 8.44 5.36
CA ASP A 171 -5.21 8.61 6.52
C ASP A 171 -4.80 7.67 7.67
N ASN A 172 -4.29 6.48 7.36
CA ASN A 172 -3.78 5.51 8.33
C ASN A 172 -2.23 5.50 8.43
N LEU A 173 -1.60 6.64 8.15
CA LEU A 173 -0.14 6.74 8.03
C LEU A 173 0.61 6.21 9.26
N ASP A 174 0.11 6.45 10.48
CA ASP A 174 0.81 6.08 11.72
C ASP A 174 1.01 4.56 11.85
N GLU A 175 0.00 3.77 11.49
CA GLU A 175 0.09 2.31 11.45
C GLU A 175 1.03 1.85 10.34
N VAL A 176 0.83 2.38 9.13
CA VAL A 176 1.54 1.93 7.92
C VAL A 176 3.03 2.24 8.00
N VAL A 177 3.41 3.46 8.41
CA VAL A 177 4.83 3.88 8.43
C VAL A 177 5.65 3.17 9.52
N LYS A 178 5.01 2.72 10.59
CA LYS A 178 5.67 1.96 11.67
C LYS A 178 5.83 0.48 11.34
N ASN A 179 5.12 -0.02 10.33
CA ASN A 179 5.24 -1.39 9.83
C ASN A 179 6.39 -1.52 8.81
N GLN A 180 7.13 -2.63 8.83
CA GLN A 180 8.29 -2.85 7.95
C GLN A 180 7.92 -2.87 6.45
N TRP A 181 6.76 -3.40 6.12
CA TRP A 181 6.22 -3.49 4.77
C TRP A 181 5.47 -2.21 4.39
N GLY A 182 4.71 -1.65 5.33
CA GLY A 182 4.03 -0.37 5.11
C GLY A 182 5.01 0.79 4.88
N ALA A 183 6.13 0.84 5.60
CA ALA A 183 7.19 1.83 5.38
C ALA A 183 7.81 1.73 3.98
N PHE A 184 7.87 0.53 3.39
CA PHE A 184 8.28 0.33 2.00
C PHE A 184 7.26 0.94 1.02
N VAL A 185 5.97 0.72 1.25
CA VAL A 185 4.90 1.34 0.45
C VAL A 185 4.98 2.87 0.52
N ILE A 186 5.14 3.44 1.71
CA ILE A 186 5.24 4.90 1.89
C ILE A 186 6.46 5.47 1.13
N GLN A 187 7.60 4.76 1.14
CA GLN A 187 8.78 5.18 0.38
C GLN A 187 8.49 5.20 -1.13
N HIS A 188 7.80 4.17 -1.65
CA HIS A 188 7.38 4.14 -3.05
C HIS A 188 6.41 5.28 -3.40
N ILE A 189 5.48 5.61 -2.50
CA ILE A 189 4.55 6.73 -2.67
C ILE A 189 5.29 8.07 -2.77
N VAL A 190 6.35 8.27 -1.99
CA VAL A 190 7.14 9.50 -2.09
C VAL A 190 7.96 9.54 -3.39
N GLU A 191 8.58 8.42 -3.78
CA GLU A 191 9.47 8.38 -4.96
C GLU A 191 8.74 8.41 -6.31
N HIS A 192 7.67 7.63 -6.43
CA HIS A 192 6.97 7.38 -7.71
C HIS A 192 5.60 8.04 -7.76
N GLY A 193 5.14 8.60 -6.64
CA GLY A 193 3.90 9.37 -6.58
C GLY A 193 3.95 10.61 -7.48
N ASN A 194 2.78 11.04 -7.94
CA ASN A 194 2.69 12.35 -8.58
C ASN A 194 3.12 13.46 -7.59
N ALA A 195 3.50 14.63 -8.12
CA ALA A 195 4.04 15.72 -7.30
C ALA A 195 3.14 16.15 -6.14
N ALA A 196 1.81 16.08 -6.30
CA ALA A 196 0.86 16.44 -5.25
C ALA A 196 0.83 15.39 -4.12
N VAL A 197 0.80 14.11 -4.47
CA VAL A 197 0.78 12.98 -3.54
C VAL A 197 2.10 12.89 -2.78
N SER A 198 3.24 12.94 -3.49
CA SER A 198 4.58 12.90 -2.88
C SER A 198 4.77 14.08 -1.90
N ARG A 199 4.33 15.29 -2.28
CA ARG A 199 4.33 16.45 -1.39
C ARG A 199 3.45 16.24 -0.16
N ARG A 200 2.23 15.72 -0.32
CA ARG A 200 1.30 15.47 0.79
C ARG A 200 1.89 14.44 1.78
N ALA A 201 2.39 13.32 1.27
CA ALA A 201 3.03 12.28 2.07
C ALA A 201 4.24 12.84 2.83
N SER A 202 5.10 13.61 2.16
CA SER A 202 6.27 14.24 2.77
C SER A 202 5.90 15.18 3.91
N LEU A 203 4.88 16.03 3.74
CA LEU A 203 4.42 16.94 4.79
C LEU A 203 3.85 16.20 6.00
N LEU A 204 3.07 15.12 5.79
CA LEU A 204 2.53 14.30 6.88
C LEU A 204 3.63 13.60 7.69
N LEU A 205 4.66 13.10 7.00
CA LEU A 205 5.85 12.52 7.64
C LEU A 205 6.63 13.56 8.44
N ILE A 206 6.86 14.74 7.87
CA ILE A 206 7.56 15.85 8.56
C ILE A 206 6.77 16.28 9.79
N ASN A 207 5.45 16.47 9.68
CA ASN A 207 4.62 16.92 10.80
C ASN A 207 4.72 16.00 12.03
N ASN A 208 4.95 14.71 11.82
CA ASN A 208 5.11 13.69 12.86
C ASN A 208 6.57 13.24 13.06
N MET A 209 7.53 14.06 12.60
CA MET A 209 8.96 13.72 12.63
C MET A 209 9.50 13.37 14.01
N ALA A 210 8.97 13.97 15.08
CA ALA A 210 9.37 13.66 16.45
C ALA A 210 9.11 12.18 16.81
N ALA A 211 7.94 11.66 16.44
CA ALA A 211 7.56 10.27 16.69
C ALA A 211 8.28 9.34 15.70
N TYR A 212 8.23 9.64 14.42
CA TYR A 212 8.77 8.76 13.38
C TYR A 212 10.30 8.72 13.35
N GLY A 213 10.96 9.84 13.68
CA GLY A 213 12.42 9.93 13.67
C GLY A 213 13.10 9.21 14.82
N THR A 214 12.36 8.81 15.84
CA THR A 214 12.87 7.99 16.95
C THR A 214 12.56 6.50 16.79
N HIS A 215 11.64 6.13 15.88
CA HIS A 215 11.19 4.78 15.64
C HIS A 215 12.08 4.03 14.61
N ASP A 216 12.40 2.76 14.86
CA ASP A 216 13.39 1.98 14.09
C ASP A 216 13.01 1.75 12.62
N ILE A 217 11.70 1.67 12.34
CA ILE A 217 11.17 1.47 10.98
C ILE A 217 10.81 2.80 10.32
N ALA A 218 9.94 3.61 10.93
CA ALA A 218 9.44 4.85 10.34
C ALA A 218 10.53 5.88 9.98
N VAL A 219 11.67 5.88 10.69
CA VAL A 219 12.81 6.74 10.36
C VAL A 219 13.30 6.53 8.92
N LYS A 220 13.14 5.32 8.35
CA LYS A 220 13.56 4.99 6.98
C LYS A 220 12.80 5.83 5.95
N SER A 221 11.48 6.00 6.12
CA SER A 221 10.66 6.84 5.26
C SER A 221 11.06 8.32 5.37
N LEU A 222 11.42 8.80 6.57
CA LEU A 222 11.97 10.16 6.75
C LEU A 222 13.34 10.34 6.10
N LEU A 223 14.24 9.37 6.22
CA LEU A 223 15.55 9.43 5.55
C LEU A 223 15.39 9.44 4.03
N LYS A 224 14.38 8.72 3.52
CA LYS A 224 14.06 8.69 2.10
C LYS A 224 13.67 10.05 1.56
N ILE A 225 12.70 10.73 2.19
CA ILE A 225 12.23 12.05 1.72
C ILE A 225 13.35 13.11 1.77
N LEU A 226 14.31 12.96 2.70
CA LEU A 226 15.46 13.85 2.84
C LEU A 226 16.58 13.56 1.84
N LYS A 227 16.56 12.39 1.18
CA LYS A 227 17.54 12.00 0.15
C LYS A 227 17.21 12.61 -1.21
N GLU A 228 15.94 12.92 -1.48
CA GLU A 228 15.48 13.47 -2.77
C GLU A 228 15.91 14.92 -3.03
N LYS A 229 16.63 15.56 -2.10
CA LYS A 229 17.19 16.92 -2.22
C LYS A 229 16.16 18.01 -2.59
N ASN A 230 14.90 17.84 -2.19
CA ASN A 230 13.87 18.85 -2.42
C ASN A 230 14.02 20.02 -1.42
N PRO A 231 14.30 21.25 -1.88
CA PRO A 231 14.53 22.39 -0.99
C PRO A 231 13.34 22.73 -0.09
N LEU A 232 12.11 22.55 -0.58
CA LEU A 232 10.88 22.83 0.18
C LEU A 232 10.68 21.82 1.30
N THR A 233 10.86 20.54 1.01
CA THR A 233 10.81 19.45 1.99
C THR A 233 11.88 19.63 3.05
N GLN A 234 13.08 20.03 2.64
CA GLN A 234 14.19 20.26 3.54
C GLN A 234 13.95 21.47 4.46
N ASP A 235 13.42 22.58 3.94
CA ASP A 235 13.10 23.73 4.78
C ASP A 235 11.98 23.43 5.78
N ALA A 236 10.94 22.71 5.34
CA ALA A 236 9.88 22.24 6.22
C ALA A 236 10.41 21.31 7.32
N ALA A 237 11.32 20.39 6.98
CA ALA A 237 11.99 19.52 7.94
C ALA A 237 12.79 20.32 8.99
N VAL A 238 13.60 21.28 8.54
CA VAL A 238 14.39 22.16 9.42
C VAL A 238 13.48 22.99 10.33
N SER A 239 12.42 23.58 9.79
CA SER A 239 11.43 24.31 10.57
C SER A 239 10.84 23.42 11.65
N LYS A 240 10.39 22.21 11.29
CA LYS A 240 9.77 21.29 12.23
C LYS A 240 10.71 20.79 13.33
N MET A 241 11.99 20.62 13.02
CA MET A 241 13.02 20.27 14.00
C MET A 241 13.24 21.36 15.05
N CYS A 242 13.05 22.62 14.69
CA CYS A 242 13.21 23.77 15.59
C CYS A 242 11.97 24.03 16.46
N GLU A 243 10.80 23.52 16.07
CA GLU A 243 9.55 23.66 16.82
C GLU A 243 9.60 22.88 18.14
N PRO A 244 8.91 23.38 19.20
CA PRO A 244 8.77 22.64 20.44
C PRO A 244 7.92 21.38 20.23
N ASN A 245 8.34 20.26 20.80
CA ASN A 245 7.57 19.03 20.75
C ASN A 245 6.37 19.10 21.71
N ILE A 246 5.18 19.39 21.18
CA ILE A 246 3.93 19.57 21.95
C ILE A 246 3.51 18.27 22.66
N HIS A 247 3.87 17.10 22.11
CA HIS A 247 3.46 15.79 22.63
C HIS A 247 4.42 15.23 23.70
N SER A 248 5.53 15.92 23.99
CA SER A 248 6.48 15.49 25.01
C SER A 248 6.15 16.12 26.35
N ASN A 249 5.83 15.29 27.36
CA ASN A 249 5.69 15.70 28.77
C ASN A 249 6.98 16.32 29.37
N ARG A 250 8.10 16.29 28.62
CA ARG A 250 9.39 16.84 29.03
C ARG A 250 9.57 18.23 28.43
N ASN A 251 9.11 19.26 29.16
CA ASN A 251 9.46 20.68 28.99
C ASN A 251 9.69 21.15 27.55
N LYS A 252 8.64 21.45 26.77
CA LYS A 252 8.62 22.23 25.50
C LYS A 252 9.93 22.25 24.67
N ARG A 253 10.65 21.12 24.60
CA ARG A 253 12.00 21.10 24.06
C ARG A 253 11.89 20.95 22.55
N PRO A 254 12.81 21.56 21.78
CA PRO A 254 12.78 21.43 20.33
C PRO A 254 12.85 19.97 19.90
N VAL A 255 12.14 19.61 18.83
CA VAL A 255 12.11 18.24 18.27
C VAL A 255 13.54 17.73 17.98
N ILE A 256 14.44 18.60 17.52
CA ILE A 256 15.85 18.26 17.29
C ILE A 256 16.56 17.69 18.52
N VAL A 257 16.19 18.10 19.73
CA VAL A 257 16.79 17.60 20.97
C VAL A 257 16.36 16.16 21.22
N ASP A 258 15.07 15.85 21.02
CA ASP A 258 14.55 14.48 21.10
C ASP A 258 15.23 13.58 20.06
N LEU A 259 15.36 14.06 18.82
CA LEU A 259 16.03 13.34 17.75
C LEU A 259 17.52 13.11 18.05
N ALA A 260 18.22 14.12 18.56
CA ALA A 260 19.64 14.04 18.85
C ALA A 260 19.98 13.02 19.96
N LEU A 261 19.04 12.80 20.89
CA LEU A 261 19.16 11.79 21.93
C LEU A 261 18.90 10.36 21.42
N SER A 262 18.22 10.19 20.29
CA SER A 262 17.96 8.88 19.67
C SER A 262 19.06 8.52 18.64
N PRO A 263 19.47 7.23 18.54
CA PRO A 263 20.35 6.78 17.46
C PRO A 263 19.77 7.06 16.06
N ASN A 264 18.47 6.80 15.90
CA ASN A 264 17.75 7.01 14.64
C ASN A 264 17.64 8.51 14.30
N GLY A 265 17.29 9.34 15.29
CA GLY A 265 17.18 10.78 15.09
C GLY A 265 18.54 11.45 14.84
N SER A 266 19.63 10.94 15.43
CA SER A 266 20.99 11.38 15.13
C SER A 266 21.38 11.13 13.67
N GLN A 267 20.91 10.04 13.06
CA GLN A 267 21.12 9.77 11.64
C GLN A 267 20.33 10.76 10.75
N LEU A 268 19.09 11.10 11.12
CA LEU A 268 18.32 12.13 10.42
C LEU A 268 19.04 13.49 10.42
N ILE A 269 19.55 13.90 11.59
CA ILE A 269 20.31 15.15 11.71
C ILE A 269 21.55 15.12 10.80
N GLN A 270 22.26 13.99 10.76
CA GLN A 270 23.41 13.78 9.88
C GLN A 270 23.06 13.82 8.39
N ALA A 271 21.85 13.41 8.00
CA ALA A 271 21.38 13.49 6.62
C ALA A 271 21.03 14.93 6.21
N ILE A 272 20.48 15.73 7.13
CA ILE A 272 20.03 17.11 6.86
C ILE A 272 21.19 18.11 6.87
N LEU A 273 22.09 18.03 7.86
CA LEU A 273 23.10 19.07 8.09
C LEU A 273 24.02 19.35 6.89
N PRO A 274 24.55 18.34 6.17
CA PRO A 274 25.41 18.59 5.00
C PRO A 274 24.69 19.34 3.90
N GLN A 275 23.39 19.10 3.74
CA GLN A 275 22.56 19.67 2.69
C GLN A 275 22.00 21.05 3.10
N ALA A 276 21.97 21.38 4.39
CA ALA A 276 21.35 22.60 4.89
C ALA A 276 22.16 23.85 4.50
N ASN A 277 21.47 24.95 4.17
CA ASN A 277 22.11 26.23 3.90
C ASN A 277 22.56 26.93 5.20
N LYS A 278 23.27 28.07 5.09
CA LYS A 278 23.82 28.81 6.24
C LYS A 278 22.74 29.22 7.25
N GLU A 279 21.59 29.70 6.76
CA GLU A 279 20.47 30.15 7.60
C GLU A 279 19.80 28.98 8.34
N GLN A 280 19.55 27.87 7.64
CA GLN A 280 19.00 26.64 8.20
C GLN A 280 19.91 26.06 9.28
N ARG A 281 21.24 26.01 9.03
CA ARG A 281 22.22 25.56 10.03
C ARG A 281 22.20 26.45 11.28
N THR A 282 22.09 27.77 11.09
CA THR A 282 22.01 28.72 12.20
C THR A 282 20.75 28.48 13.03
N ARG A 283 19.57 28.31 12.39
CA ARG A 283 18.32 27.97 13.09
C ARG A 283 18.41 26.68 13.90
N LEU A 284 18.98 25.63 13.30
CA LEU A 284 19.16 24.34 13.99
C LEU A 284 20.12 24.46 15.19
N TYR A 285 21.21 25.21 15.05
CA TYR A 285 22.16 25.45 16.13
C TYR A 285 21.52 26.23 17.28
N GLU A 286 20.76 27.28 16.97
CA GLU A 286 20.00 28.08 17.95
C GLU A 286 19.00 27.24 18.75
N ALA A 287 18.34 26.26 18.12
CA ALA A 287 17.45 25.32 18.80
C ALA A 287 18.20 24.36 19.75
N VAL A 288 19.45 24.02 19.43
CA VAL A 288 20.25 23.02 20.17
C VAL A 288 21.11 23.65 21.27
N LYS A 289 21.58 24.90 21.12
CA LYS A 289 22.58 25.52 22.02
C LYS A 289 22.16 25.54 23.48
N GLY A 290 20.87 25.74 23.77
CA GLY A 290 20.31 25.75 25.12
C GLY A 290 20.28 24.38 25.80
N HIS A 291 20.52 23.29 25.05
CA HIS A 291 20.42 21.91 25.51
C HIS A 291 21.75 21.15 25.42
N THR A 292 22.87 21.86 25.22
CA THR A 292 24.21 21.29 25.02
C THR A 292 24.66 20.39 26.17
N VAL A 293 24.37 20.76 27.42
CA VAL A 293 24.72 19.96 28.61
C VAL A 293 24.02 18.60 28.58
N THR A 294 22.71 18.58 28.30
CA THR A 294 21.92 17.34 28.19
C THR A 294 22.42 16.46 27.05
N LEU A 295 22.75 17.05 25.91
CA LEU A 295 23.20 16.32 24.73
C LEU A 295 24.60 15.71 24.92
N ARG A 296 25.52 16.43 25.57
CA ARG A 296 26.86 15.93 25.91
C ARG A 296 26.81 14.79 26.94
N GLY A 297 25.74 14.67 27.71
CA GLY A 297 25.52 13.53 28.62
C GLY A 297 25.21 12.21 27.91
N CYS A 298 24.93 12.21 26.60
CA CYS A 298 24.58 11.03 25.83
C CYS A 298 25.55 10.83 24.65
N LYS A 299 25.87 9.58 24.28
CA LYS A 299 26.78 9.27 23.16
C LYS A 299 26.30 9.86 21.83
N THR A 300 25.01 9.68 21.52
CA THR A 300 24.38 10.17 20.28
C THR A 300 24.29 11.69 20.26
N GLY A 301 23.86 12.30 21.37
CA GLY A 301 23.80 13.76 21.53
C GLY A 301 25.18 14.42 21.41
N SER A 302 26.21 13.82 22.01
CA SER A 302 27.60 14.32 21.91
C SER A 302 28.09 14.36 20.47
N ARG A 303 27.77 13.32 19.68
CA ARG A 303 28.08 13.26 18.24
C ARG A 303 27.37 14.37 17.47
N VAL A 304 26.11 14.65 17.79
CA VAL A 304 25.35 15.75 17.16
C VAL A 304 25.98 17.10 17.48
N ILE A 305 26.33 17.37 18.74
CA ILE A 305 27.03 18.60 19.12
C ILE A 305 28.36 18.74 18.38
N TRP A 306 29.16 17.67 18.32
CA TRP A 306 30.41 17.68 17.58
C TRP A 306 30.23 18.02 16.09
N LEU A 307 29.15 17.55 15.45
CA LEU A 307 28.84 17.90 14.06
C LEU A 307 28.56 19.40 13.90
N PHE A 308 27.79 19.99 14.81
CA PHE A 308 27.55 21.44 14.80
C PHE A 308 28.83 22.24 15.05
N ASP A 309 29.63 21.86 16.06
CA ASP A 309 30.87 22.53 16.43
C ASP A 309 31.88 22.51 15.26
N ARG A 310 32.03 21.37 14.57
CA ARG A 310 32.91 21.24 13.40
C ARG A 310 32.49 22.17 12.26
N MET A 311 31.19 22.39 12.06
CA MET A 311 30.68 23.24 10.98
C MET A 311 30.85 24.74 11.29
N VAL A 312 30.80 25.13 12.57
CA VAL A 312 31.13 26.49 13.02
C VAL A 312 32.63 26.78 12.86
N CYS A 313 33.50 25.81 13.16
CA CYS A 313 34.95 25.96 12.95
C CYS A 313 35.34 26.13 11.47
N VAL A 314 34.64 25.47 10.53
CA VAL A 314 34.89 25.67 9.09
C VAL A 314 34.52 27.09 8.63
N LEU A 315 33.51 27.71 9.23
CA LEU A 315 33.14 29.11 8.96
C LEU A 315 34.16 30.10 9.51
N LEU A 316 34.80 29.80 10.64
CA LEU A 316 35.86 30.66 11.21
C LEU A 316 37.19 30.54 10.44
N ILE A 317 37.54 29.35 9.93
CA ILE A 317 38.75 29.16 9.14
C ILE A 317 38.68 29.92 7.80
N LEU A 318 37.51 30.03 7.17
CA LEU A 318 37.33 30.82 5.94
C LEU A 318 37.39 32.35 6.14
N VAL A 319 37.42 32.83 7.39
CA VAL A 319 37.59 34.26 7.71
C VAL A 319 39.04 34.58 8.13
N ILE A 320 39.90 33.55 8.30
CA ILE A 320 41.26 33.67 8.85
C ILE A 320 42.35 33.23 7.84
N VAL A 321 41.99 32.97 6.58
CA VAL A 321 42.98 32.84 5.50
C VAL A 321 42.97 34.14 4.69
N PRO A 322 43.99 35.01 4.81
CA PRO A 322 44.12 36.23 4.03
C PRO A 322 44.35 35.96 2.53
#